data_AF-A0A8C4QYY1-F1
#
_entry.id   AF-A0A8C4QYY1-F1
#
_cell.length_a   1.000
_cell.length_b   1.000
_cell.length_c   1.000
_cell.angle_alpha   90.00
_cell.angle_beta   90.00
_cell.angle_gamma   90.00
#
_symmetry.space_group_name_H-M   'P 1'
#
loop_
_entity.id
_entity.type
_entity.pdbx_description
1 polymer ?
#
loop_
_entity_poly.entity_id
_entity_poly.type
_entity_poly.pdbx_seq_one_letter_code
_entity_poly.pdbx_strand_id
1 'polypeptide(L)'
;MSADDSPDCKEPVAMQLPEPGPPVVPAPTSPPSLSYNPPESSDLEALLSSVLRDAYRTQTGPADWRCQDITSEPGRTQVLTRLARDLGRTVPGSQLHEMRRGEDVERFYSIPVRDKNRLEEMAVKELPANIKINWDYE
;
A
#
# COMPACT_ATOMS: atom_id res chain seq x y z
N MET A 1 -14.68 36.97 -75.38
CA MET A 1 -13.62 37.59 -74.56
C MET A 1 -14.09 37.50 -73.13
N SER A 2 -13.45 36.86 -72.16
CA SER A 2 -12.23 36.06 -72.01
C SER A 2 -12.45 35.35 -70.67
N ALA A 3 -12.18 34.05 -70.48
CA ALA A 3 -10.90 33.48 -70.01
C ALA A 3 -10.31 34.33 -68.86
N ASP A 4 -10.01 33.84 -67.67
CA ASP A 4 -9.35 32.57 -67.31
C ASP A 4 -9.17 32.52 -65.78
N ASP A 5 -8.76 31.35 -65.26
CA ASP A 5 -7.93 31.17 -64.05
C ASP A 5 -8.65 31.25 -62.68
N SER A 6 -8.53 30.33 -61.70
CA SER A 6 -7.81 29.06 -61.52
C SER A 6 -8.22 28.52 -60.12
N PRO A 7 -7.72 27.34 -59.68
CA PRO A 7 -8.43 26.43 -58.79
C PRO A 7 -8.09 26.63 -57.32
N ASP A 8 -9.06 26.43 -56.42
CA ASP A 8 -8.76 26.32 -54.99
C ASP A 8 -8.87 24.86 -54.52
N CYS A 9 -7.70 24.23 -54.55
CA CYS A 9 -7.10 23.47 -53.46
C CYS A 9 -8.06 22.75 -52.49
N LYS A 10 -8.31 21.48 -52.81
CA LYS A 10 -8.19 20.31 -51.91
C LYS A 10 -8.05 20.62 -50.41
N GLU A 11 -9.09 20.33 -49.63
CA GLU A 11 -8.89 19.80 -48.27
C GLU A 11 -9.12 18.29 -48.31
N PRO A 12 -8.10 17.45 -48.05
CA PRO A 12 -8.34 16.06 -47.74
C PRO A 12 -9.02 16.02 -46.37
N VAL A 13 -10.25 15.50 -46.33
CA VAL A 13 -10.92 15.08 -45.09
C VAL A 13 -9.94 14.18 -44.35
N ALA A 14 -9.35 14.73 -43.29
CA ALA A 14 -8.52 13.98 -42.37
C ALA A 14 -9.41 12.88 -41.80
N MET A 15 -9.16 11.63 -42.23
CA MET A 15 -9.66 10.46 -41.55
C MET A 15 -9.11 10.55 -40.13
N GLN A 16 -9.97 10.93 -39.18
CA GLN A 16 -9.68 10.80 -37.76
C GLN A 16 -9.40 9.32 -37.49
N LEU A 17 -8.11 9.01 -37.36
CA LEU A 17 -7.63 7.77 -36.79
C LEU A 17 -8.23 7.68 -35.39
N PRO A 18 -9.01 6.64 -35.05
CA PRO A 18 -9.57 6.52 -33.71
C PRO A 18 -8.43 6.53 -32.70
N GLU A 19 -8.50 7.45 -31.74
CA GLU A 19 -7.57 7.48 -30.62
C GLU A 19 -7.53 6.07 -29.98
N PRO A 20 -6.35 5.50 -29.74
CA PRO A 20 -6.25 4.27 -28.99
C PRO A 20 -6.84 4.54 -27.59
N GLY A 21 -7.86 3.77 -27.22
CA GLY A 21 -8.47 3.84 -25.90
C GLY A 21 -7.42 3.69 -24.79
N PRO A 22 -7.74 4.15 -23.56
CA PRO A 22 -6.78 4.10 -22.46
C PRO A 22 -6.27 2.67 -22.27
N PRO A 23 -4.97 2.50 -21.96
CA PRO A 23 -4.38 1.17 -21.79
C PRO A 23 -5.16 0.41 -20.73
N VAL A 24 -5.77 -0.71 -21.13
CA VAL A 24 -6.42 -1.64 -20.21
C VAL A 24 -5.32 -2.31 -19.39
N VAL A 25 -5.12 -1.84 -18.17
CA VAL A 25 -4.31 -2.52 -17.17
C VAL A 25 -5.08 -3.76 -16.70
N PRO A 26 -4.59 -4.98 -16.95
CA PRO A 26 -5.24 -6.19 -16.45
C PRO A 26 -5.23 -6.18 -14.92
N ALA A 27 -6.33 -6.62 -14.32
CA ALA A 27 -6.42 -6.74 -12.87
C ALA A 27 -5.36 -7.74 -12.36
N PRO A 28 -4.79 -7.52 -11.15
CA PRO A 28 -3.89 -8.48 -10.55
C PRO A 28 -4.60 -9.83 -10.34
N THR A 29 -3.87 -10.91 -10.60
CA THR A 29 -4.39 -12.28 -10.69
C THR A 29 -4.81 -12.88 -9.34
N SER A 30 -4.38 -12.30 -8.22
CA SER A 30 -4.75 -12.74 -6.87
C SER A 30 -4.72 -11.54 -5.91
N PRO A 31 -5.64 -11.47 -4.93
CA PRO A 31 -5.52 -10.52 -3.83
C PRO A 31 -4.21 -10.78 -3.06
N PRO A 32 -3.58 -9.73 -2.52
CA PRO A 32 -2.42 -9.89 -1.65
C PRO A 32 -2.82 -10.60 -0.36
N SER A 33 -1.98 -11.50 0.12
CA SER A 33 -2.14 -12.10 1.45
C SER A 33 -2.11 -11.00 2.51
N LEU A 34 -3.05 -11.00 3.46
CA LEU A 34 -3.06 -10.04 4.57
C LEU A 34 -2.10 -10.44 5.70
N SER A 35 -1.33 -11.51 5.50
CA SER A 35 -0.35 -11.99 6.45
C SER A 35 0.78 -10.96 6.60
N TYR A 36 1.02 -10.54 7.83
CA TYR A 36 2.08 -9.61 8.18
C TYR A 36 2.96 -10.22 9.26
N ASN A 37 4.26 -10.33 8.96
CA ASN A 37 5.28 -10.69 9.93
C ASN A 37 6.11 -9.44 10.24
N PRO A 38 6.15 -8.99 11.51
CA PRO A 38 6.93 -7.82 11.87
C PRO A 38 8.43 -8.09 11.61
N PRO A 39 9.18 -7.10 11.08
CA PRO A 39 10.64 -7.19 11.01
C PRO A 39 11.25 -7.21 12.42
N GLU A 40 12.57 -7.44 12.51
CA GLU A 40 13.26 -7.31 13.80
C GLU A 40 13.00 -5.93 14.41
N SER A 41 12.82 -5.88 15.74
CA SER A 41 12.43 -4.64 16.42
C SER A 41 13.41 -3.49 16.14
N SER A 42 14.71 -3.78 16.03
CA SER A 42 15.74 -2.81 15.69
C SER A 42 15.56 -2.20 14.29
N ASP A 43 15.20 -3.01 13.29
CA ASP A 43 14.96 -2.53 11.93
C ASP A 43 13.67 -1.70 11.84
N LEU A 44 12.64 -2.09 12.60
CA LEU A 44 11.39 -1.34 12.70
C LEU A 44 11.63 0.07 13.28
N GLU A 45 12.39 0.15 14.38
CA GLU A 45 12.75 1.44 15.01
C GLU A 45 13.62 2.30 14.10
N ALA A 46 14.60 1.71 13.40
CA ALA A 46 15.44 2.40 12.44
C ALA A 46 14.63 2.97 11.27
N LEU A 47 13.69 2.19 10.73
CA LEU A 47 12.77 2.61 9.68
C LEU A 47 11.88 3.76 10.16
N LEU A 48 11.22 3.61 11.31
CA LEU A 48 10.31 4.61 11.88
C LEU A 48 11.02 5.94 12.15
N SER A 49 12.18 5.89 12.80
CA SER A 49 12.96 7.10 13.09
C SER A 49 13.41 7.83 11.82
N SER A 50 13.78 7.08 10.76
CA SER A 50 14.12 7.64 9.45
C SER A 50 12.92 8.27 8.75
N VAL A 51 11.77 7.58 8.73
CA VAL A 51 10.54 8.07 8.08
C VAL A 51 9.99 9.31 8.78
N LEU A 52 9.96 9.32 10.12
CA LEU A 52 9.47 10.45 10.89
C LEU A 52 10.37 11.68 10.73
N ARG A 53 11.69 11.48 10.73
CA ARG A 53 12.65 12.56 10.50
C ARG A 53 12.49 13.19 9.11
N ASP A 54 12.27 12.36 8.10
CA ASP A 54 12.06 12.81 6.72
C ASP A 54 10.75 13.59 6.57
N ALA A 55 9.65 13.06 7.11
CA ALA A 55 8.32 13.65 6.97
C ALA A 55 8.16 14.98 7.73
N TYR A 56 8.68 15.06 8.96
CA TYR A 56 8.58 16.27 9.79
C TYR A 56 9.76 17.23 9.61
N ARG A 57 10.77 16.84 8.79
CA ARG A 57 12.02 17.58 8.57
C ARG A 57 12.64 18.07 9.88
N THR A 58 12.47 17.33 10.96
CA THR A 58 12.96 17.70 12.28
C THR A 58 14.46 17.45 12.37
N GLN A 59 15.19 18.45 12.82
CA GLN A 59 16.62 18.33 13.16
C GLN A 59 16.83 17.60 14.51
N THR A 60 15.74 17.27 15.22
CA THR A 60 15.76 16.59 16.51
C THR A 60 16.37 15.19 16.39
N GLY A 61 17.29 14.90 17.31
CA GLY A 61 18.04 13.66 17.36
C GLY A 61 17.20 12.40 17.64
N PRO A 62 17.82 11.21 17.65
CA PRO A 62 17.16 9.90 17.76
C PRO A 62 16.40 9.64 19.07
N ALA A 63 16.34 10.58 20.01
CA ALA A 63 15.89 10.34 21.37
C ALA A 63 14.36 10.38 21.56
N ASP A 64 13.60 11.11 20.74
CA ASP A 64 12.18 11.38 21.03
C ASP A 64 11.21 11.04 19.88
N TRP A 65 11.64 10.25 18.89
CA TRP A 65 10.76 9.91 17.75
C TRP A 65 9.49 9.15 18.19
N ARG A 66 9.56 8.38 19.30
CA ARG A 66 8.41 7.69 19.90
C ARG A 66 7.38 8.67 20.46
N CYS A 67 7.86 9.80 21.01
CA CYS A 67 7.05 10.88 21.57
C CYS A 67 6.59 11.89 20.51
N GLN A 68 7.09 11.79 19.28
CA GLN A 68 6.77 12.70 18.19
C GLN A 68 5.26 12.64 17.90
N ASP A 69 4.62 13.80 17.85
CA ASP A 69 3.21 13.92 17.47
C ASP A 69 3.05 13.78 15.95
N ILE A 70 2.22 12.81 15.53
CA ILE A 70 1.93 12.43 14.13
C ILE A 70 0.52 12.89 13.74
N THR A 71 -0.10 13.84 14.45
CA THR A 71 -1.45 14.30 14.10
C THR A 71 -1.47 15.35 12.99
N SER A 72 -0.35 16.05 12.77
CA SER A 72 -0.27 17.11 11.76
C SER A 72 -0.19 16.53 10.34
N GLU A 73 -1.15 16.91 9.50
CA GLU A 73 -1.07 16.77 8.04
C GLU A 73 -0.10 17.82 7.46
N PRO A 74 0.55 17.56 6.31
CA PRO A 74 0.52 16.32 5.51
C PRO A 74 1.47 15.22 6.02
N GLY A 75 2.25 15.50 7.07
CA GLY A 75 3.28 14.58 7.59
C GLY A 75 2.72 13.23 8.00
N ARG A 76 1.54 13.22 8.63
CA ARG A 76 0.82 12.00 9.00
C ARG A 76 0.56 11.07 7.82
N THR A 77 -0.06 11.60 6.76
CA THR A 77 -0.33 10.82 5.55
C THR A 77 0.95 10.32 4.90
N GLN A 78 2.01 11.15 4.86
CA GLN A 78 3.31 10.76 4.31
C GLN A 78 3.96 9.60 5.09
N VAL A 79 3.96 9.68 6.42
CA VAL A 79 4.51 8.65 7.31
C VAL A 79 3.77 7.33 7.10
N LEU A 80 2.45 7.34 7.22
CA LEU A 80 1.64 6.12 7.13
C LEU A 80 1.71 5.49 5.72
N THR A 81 1.73 6.31 4.66
CA THR A 81 1.85 5.82 3.29
C THR A 81 3.22 5.19 3.05
N ARG A 82 4.29 5.83 3.54
CA ARG A 82 5.64 5.29 3.40
C ARG A 82 5.80 3.98 4.18
N LEU A 83 5.33 3.93 5.42
CA LEU A 83 5.34 2.71 6.22
C LEU A 83 4.52 1.59 5.57
N ALA A 84 3.35 1.89 5.01
CA ALA A 84 2.53 0.90 4.32
C ALA A 84 3.24 0.31 3.10
N ARG A 85 4.01 1.14 2.36
CA ARG A 85 4.81 0.68 1.23
C ARG A 85 6.01 -0.16 1.66
N ASP A 86 6.74 0.29 2.67
CA ASP A 86 7.98 -0.36 3.12
C ASP A 86 7.69 -1.64 3.93
N LEU A 87 6.60 -1.69 4.72
CA LEU A 87 6.20 -2.85 5.55
C LEU A 87 5.11 -3.71 4.91
N GLY A 88 4.51 -3.28 3.80
CA GLY A 88 3.44 -4.02 3.11
C GLY A 88 2.12 -4.10 3.89
N ARG A 89 1.95 -3.31 4.97
CA ARG A 89 0.75 -3.31 5.81
C ARG A 89 0.19 -1.91 5.99
N THR A 90 -1.05 -1.72 5.56
CA THR A 90 -1.80 -0.47 5.70
C THR A 90 -2.51 -0.42 7.05
N VAL A 91 -2.57 0.76 7.66
CA VAL A 91 -3.36 1.00 8.86
C VAL A 91 -4.85 1.09 8.47
N PRO A 92 -5.75 0.30 9.09
CA PRO A 92 -7.17 0.36 8.78
C PRO A 92 -7.77 1.70 9.26
N GLY A 93 -8.79 2.19 8.54
CA GLY A 93 -9.43 3.48 8.86
C GLY A 93 -9.97 3.57 10.29
N SER A 94 -10.42 2.44 10.85
CA SER A 94 -10.87 2.34 12.23
C SER A 94 -9.77 2.64 13.26
N GLN A 95 -8.51 2.35 12.94
CA GLN A 95 -7.37 2.54 13.85
C GLN A 95 -6.56 3.81 13.54
N LEU A 96 -6.93 4.54 12.48
CA LEU A 96 -6.23 5.76 12.10
C LEU A 96 -6.21 6.78 13.24
N HIS A 97 -7.33 6.95 13.94
CA HIS A 97 -7.47 7.91 15.04
C HIS A 97 -6.61 7.57 16.27
N GLU A 98 -6.15 6.32 16.39
CA GLU A 98 -5.26 5.82 17.44
C GLU A 98 -3.78 6.13 17.12
N MET A 99 -3.44 6.34 15.84
CA MET A 99 -2.07 6.66 15.42
C MET A 99 -1.74 8.13 15.70
N ARG A 100 -1.47 8.48 16.97
CA ARG A 100 -1.18 9.86 17.38
C ARG A 100 0.30 10.11 17.56
N ARG A 101 1.04 9.11 18.05
CA ARG A 101 2.47 9.21 18.34
C ARG A 101 3.26 8.11 17.64
N GLY A 102 4.58 8.30 17.54
CA GLY A 102 5.48 7.28 17.02
C GLY A 102 5.35 5.94 17.74
N GLU A 103 5.15 5.96 19.06
CA GLU A 103 4.92 4.77 19.87
C GLU A 103 3.66 3.99 19.47
N ASP A 104 2.57 4.67 19.12
CA ASP A 104 1.31 4.03 18.72
C ASP A 104 1.49 3.29 17.40
N VAL A 105 2.22 3.91 16.47
CA VAL A 105 2.53 3.34 15.15
C VAL A 105 3.45 2.13 15.28
N GLU A 106 4.51 2.23 16.08
CA GLU A 106 5.40 1.11 16.37
C GLU A 106 4.65 -0.07 17.00
N ARG A 107 3.79 0.21 17.98
CA ARG A 107 2.98 -0.81 18.63
C ARG A 107 2.06 -1.52 17.63
N PHE A 108 1.46 -0.78 16.72
CA PHE A 108 0.64 -1.37 15.65
C PHE A 108 1.47 -2.31 14.77
N TYR A 109 2.63 -1.86 14.29
CA TYR A 109 3.51 -2.64 13.41
C TYR A 109 4.29 -3.75 14.13
N SER A 110 4.29 -3.79 15.46
CA SER A 110 4.88 -4.90 16.22
C SER A 110 3.96 -6.13 16.30
N ILE A 111 2.67 -5.99 15.95
CA ILE A 111 1.68 -7.06 16.06
C ILE A 111 1.65 -7.89 14.77
N PRO A 112 1.95 -9.20 14.81
CA PRO A 112 1.83 -10.08 13.66
C PRO A 112 0.36 -10.30 13.27
N VAL A 113 0.09 -10.40 11.98
CA VAL A 113 -1.24 -10.72 11.43
C VAL A 113 -1.14 -12.01 10.63
N ARG A 114 -2.03 -12.95 10.90
CA ARG A 114 -2.10 -14.24 10.18
C ARG A 114 -3.38 -14.27 9.35
N ASP A 115 -3.23 -14.59 8.07
CA ASP A 115 -4.34 -14.71 7.12
C ASP A 115 -4.96 -16.13 7.11
N LYS A 116 -4.43 -17.03 7.95
CA LYS A 116 -4.82 -18.44 7.97
C LYS A 116 -6.20 -18.62 8.59
N ASN A 117 -7.03 -19.43 7.95
CA ASN A 117 -8.28 -19.89 8.55
C ASN A 117 -7.98 -20.79 9.76
N ARG A 118 -8.90 -20.85 10.72
CA ARG A 118 -8.77 -21.65 11.95
C ARG A 118 -8.44 -23.11 11.68
N LEU A 119 -9.04 -23.70 10.66
CA LEU A 119 -8.79 -25.08 10.27
C LEU A 119 -7.38 -25.27 9.69
N GLU A 120 -6.88 -24.28 8.95
CA GLU A 120 -5.54 -24.27 8.38
C GLU A 120 -4.48 -24.09 9.48
N GLU A 121 -4.78 -23.27 10.49
CA GLU A 121 -3.99 -23.19 11.72
C GLU A 121 -3.95 -24.53 12.48
N MET A 122 -5.06 -25.26 12.54
CA MET A 122 -5.13 -26.57 13.18
C MET A 122 -4.37 -27.64 12.41
N ALA A 123 -4.45 -27.64 11.08
CA ALA A 123 -3.75 -28.60 10.23
C ALA A 123 -2.21 -28.47 10.32
N VAL A 124 -1.70 -27.27 10.61
CA VAL A 124 -0.26 -27.02 10.81
C VAL A 124 0.24 -27.51 12.17
N LYS A 125 -0.64 -27.64 13.16
CA LYS A 125 -0.27 -28.16 14.49
C LYS A 125 -0.11 -29.67 14.43
N GLU A 126 0.78 -30.24 15.25
CA GLU A 126 0.95 -31.69 15.34
C GLU A 126 -0.36 -32.34 15.82
N LEU A 127 -1.12 -32.88 14.87
CA LEU A 127 -2.35 -33.59 15.15
C LEU A 127 -2.02 -34.95 15.76
N PRO A 128 -2.74 -35.38 16.81
CA PRO A 128 -2.60 -36.73 17.31
C PRO A 128 -3.04 -37.73 16.23
N ALA A 129 -2.39 -38.90 16.20
CA ALA A 129 -2.51 -39.87 15.10
C ALA A 129 -3.93 -40.41 14.84
N ASN A 130 -4.86 -40.18 15.78
CA ASN A 130 -6.26 -40.56 15.68
C ASN A 130 -7.17 -39.50 15.04
N ILE A 131 -6.64 -38.33 14.65
CA ILE A 131 -7.42 -37.25 14.05
C ILE A 131 -7.05 -37.10 12.58
N LYS A 132 -8.06 -37.11 11.70
CA LYS A 132 -7.93 -36.85 10.27
C LYS A 132 -8.90 -35.72 9.90
N ILE A 133 -8.40 -34.68 9.26
CA ILE A 133 -9.21 -33.54 8.78
C ILE A 133 -9.35 -33.70 7.27
N ASN A 134 -10.59 -33.81 6.78
CA ASN A 134 -10.91 -33.80 5.36
C ASN A 134 -11.56 -32.46 5.00
N TRP A 135 -11.19 -31.91 3.84
CA TRP A 135 -11.72 -30.64 3.36
C TRP A 135 -12.70 -30.89 2.23
N ASP A 136 -13.98 -30.64 2.48
CA ASP A 136 -15.02 -30.57 1.44
C ASP A 136 -15.40 -29.11 1.28
N TYR A 137 -15.11 -28.55 0.11
CA TYR A 137 -15.52 -27.21 -0.28
C TYR A 137 -16.42 -27.38 -1.51
N GLU A 138 -17.70 -27.03 -1.39
CA GLU A 138 -18.67 -26.95 -2.51
C GLU A 138 -18.47 -25.69 -3.36
#